data_AF-G9NL89-F1
#
_entry.id   AF-G9NL89-F1
#
_cell.length_a   1.000
_cell.length_b   1.000
_cell.length_c   1.000
_cell.angle_alpha   90.00
_cell.angle_beta   90.00
_cell.angle_gamma   90.00
#
_symmetry.space_group_name_H-M   'P 1'
#
loop_
_entity.id
_entity.type
_entity.pdbx_description
1 polymer ?
#
loop_
_entity_poly.entity_id
_entity_poly.type
_entity_poly.pdbx_seq_one_letter_code
_entity_poly.pdbx_strand_id
1 'polypeptide(L)'
;MSHDASYAAPGSADPEKATPAAAATVCGISLVLLLSIIIAILSAAVIGLAAGTGVAASNYNDAQARVRSLNSALAAAEAQARGTPTSSGSSSSKTSAPTDWNSITNGCSDNPGDVNGTRYTSQSFDNTNFTMYCDKDTHSLSPVYSLFANNFDGCMDACAGWNHYNTTKGKCVGVSFIPSWSVLATALQGGAPGDCYLKPAPLSTANLTDPNIGGGEVHTALLVSKSK
;
A
#
# COMPACT_ATOMS: atom_id res chain seq x y z
N MET A 1 6.67 82.75 -16.61
CA MET A 1 7.53 83.35 -17.65
C MET A 1 8.96 83.19 -17.17
N SER A 2 9.80 82.51 -17.95
CA SER A 2 11.15 82.94 -18.39
C SER A 2 12.00 83.79 -17.43
N HIS A 3 13.32 83.62 -17.24
CA HIS A 3 14.42 82.88 -17.86
C HIS A 3 15.65 83.08 -16.93
N ASP A 4 16.65 82.18 -17.03
CA ASP A 4 18.13 82.35 -16.96
C ASP A 4 18.80 83.41 -16.04
N ALA A 5 20.02 83.28 -15.48
CA ALA A 5 21.11 82.32 -15.53
C ALA A 5 22.23 82.75 -14.54
N SER A 6 23.24 81.87 -14.36
CA SER A 6 24.68 82.17 -14.17
C SER A 6 25.35 82.04 -12.78
N TYR A 7 26.28 81.06 -12.77
CA TYR A 7 27.69 81.09 -12.31
C TYR A 7 28.13 80.78 -10.85
N ALA A 8 28.65 79.56 -10.71
CA ALA A 8 29.92 79.04 -10.12
C ALA A 8 30.47 79.47 -8.73
N ALA A 9 30.53 78.46 -7.82
CA ALA A 9 31.62 77.91 -6.96
C ALA A 9 32.75 78.83 -6.41
N PRO A 10 33.34 78.58 -5.21
CA PRO A 10 33.73 77.24 -4.73
C PRO A 10 33.72 77.00 -3.20
N GLY A 11 34.05 75.76 -2.81
CA GLY A 11 34.79 75.46 -1.60
C GLY A 11 33.95 75.22 -0.35
N SER A 12 33.81 73.95 0.04
CA SER A 12 33.42 73.60 1.41
C SER A 12 34.30 72.47 1.90
N ALA A 13 34.81 72.71 3.10
CA ALA A 13 35.81 71.98 3.85
C ALA A 13 35.51 70.49 4.03
N ASP A 14 36.59 69.73 4.17
CA ASP A 14 36.62 68.37 4.71
C ASP A 14 35.80 68.22 6.00
N PRO A 15 35.21 67.04 6.20
CA PRO A 15 35.33 66.39 7.49
C PRO A 15 35.98 65.00 7.35
N GLU A 16 37.07 64.86 8.10
CA GLU A 16 37.39 63.74 8.98
C GLU A 16 37.02 62.31 8.50
N LYS A 17 38.10 61.63 8.09
CA LYS A 17 38.30 60.19 7.89
C LYS A 17 37.51 59.30 8.88
N ALA A 18 36.35 58.80 8.45
CA ALA A 18 35.79 57.56 8.95
C ALA A 18 36.23 56.41 8.02
N THR A 19 37.11 55.55 8.52
CA THR A 19 37.57 54.34 7.85
C THR A 19 36.39 53.43 7.49
N PRO A 20 36.14 53.09 6.21
CA PRO A 20 35.18 52.04 5.90
C PRO A 20 35.79 50.69 6.30
N ALA A 21 35.06 49.96 7.15
CA ALA A 21 35.36 48.60 7.55
C ALA A 21 35.55 47.72 6.30
N ALA A 22 36.63 46.93 6.31
CA ALA A 22 36.95 45.99 5.26
C ALA A 22 35.74 45.09 4.97
N ALA A 23 35.30 45.08 3.71
CA ALA A 23 34.26 44.16 3.25
C ALA A 23 34.78 42.72 3.44
N ALA A 24 34.23 42.03 4.44
CA ALA A 24 34.55 40.64 4.72
C ALA A 24 34.07 39.78 3.54
N THR A 25 35.04 39.34 2.75
CA THR A 25 34.83 38.47 1.59
C THR A 25 35.27 37.07 2.00
N VAL A 26 34.35 36.12 2.09
CA VAL A 26 34.66 34.71 2.34
C VAL A 26 34.53 33.98 1.00
N CYS A 27 35.61 33.39 0.50
CA CYS A 27 35.69 32.66 -0.77
C CYS A 27 35.26 33.45 -2.03
N GLY A 28 35.62 34.73 -2.14
CA GLY A 28 35.47 35.50 -3.39
C GLY A 28 34.02 35.83 -3.81
N ILE A 29 33.04 35.51 -2.97
CA ILE A 29 31.63 35.84 -3.19
C ILE A 29 31.23 36.87 -2.14
N SER A 30 30.73 38.03 -2.58
CA SER A 30 30.22 39.06 -1.68
C SER A 30 29.14 38.45 -0.79
N LEU A 31 29.27 38.63 0.52
CA LEU A 31 28.34 38.10 1.54
C LEU A 31 26.88 38.50 1.27
N VAL A 32 26.70 39.68 0.66
CA VAL A 32 25.42 40.23 0.18
C VAL A 32 24.80 39.38 -0.94
N LEU A 33 25.61 38.84 -1.87
CA LEU A 33 25.14 37.97 -2.94
C LEU A 33 24.71 36.60 -2.38
N LEU A 34 25.47 36.08 -1.41
CA LEU A 34 25.19 34.79 -0.79
C LEU A 34 23.88 34.84 0.04
N LEU A 35 23.67 35.91 0.80
CA LEU A 35 22.41 36.18 1.51
C LEU A 35 21.22 36.31 0.54
N SER A 36 21.39 36.98 -0.60
CA SER A 36 20.34 37.15 -1.60
C SER A 36 19.90 35.80 -2.21
N ILE A 37 20.84 34.91 -2.52
CA ILE A 37 20.54 33.56 -3.05
C ILE A 37 19.76 32.74 -2.01
N ILE A 38 20.16 32.78 -0.74
CA ILE A 38 19.47 32.05 0.34
C ILE A 38 18.02 32.53 0.50
N ILE A 39 17.79 33.85 0.49
CA ILE A 39 16.44 34.42 0.61
C ILE A 39 15.57 34.03 -0.59
N ALA A 40 16.13 33.99 -1.80
CA ALA A 40 15.41 33.56 -3.00
C ALA A 40 14.99 32.08 -2.97
N ILE A 41 15.83 31.20 -2.42
CA ILE A 41 15.51 29.78 -2.26
C ILE A 41 14.42 29.60 -1.19
N LEU A 42 14.53 30.31 -0.07
CA LEU A 42 13.55 30.24 1.01
C LEU A 42 12.16 30.74 0.59
N SER A 43 12.09 31.81 -0.23
CA SER A 43 10.80 32.31 -0.71
C SER A 43 10.11 31.37 -1.70
N ALA A 44 10.86 30.70 -2.59
CA ALA A 44 10.31 29.70 -3.50
C ALA A 44 9.78 28.45 -2.76
N ALA A 45 10.48 28.00 -1.72
CA ALA A 45 10.08 26.85 -0.92
C ALA A 45 8.76 27.08 -0.16
N VAL A 46 8.55 28.30 0.37
CA VAL A 46 7.32 28.66 1.11
C VAL A 46 6.10 28.67 0.19
N ILE A 47 6.26 29.12 -1.06
CA ILE A 47 5.15 29.13 -2.05
C ILE A 47 4.83 27.70 -2.52
N GLY A 48 5.84 26.84 -2.70
CA GLY A 48 5.66 25.44 -3.09
C GLY A 48 4.94 24.59 -2.03
N LEU A 49 5.23 24.82 -0.74
CA LEU A 49 4.61 24.07 0.37
C LEU A 49 3.11 24.40 0.54
N ALA A 50 2.70 25.64 0.25
CA ALA A 50 1.30 26.05 0.31
C ALA A 50 0.44 25.46 -0.82
N ALA A 51 1.00 25.30 -2.03
CA ALA A 51 0.28 24.68 -3.14
C ALA A 51 0.17 23.15 -3.00
N GLY A 52 1.17 22.49 -2.41
CA GLY A 52 1.18 21.03 -2.23
C GLY A 52 0.18 20.50 -1.18
N THR A 53 -0.10 21.28 -0.14
CA THR A 53 -1.02 20.87 0.94
C THR A 53 -2.49 20.91 0.51
N GLY A 54 -2.87 21.81 -0.43
CA GLY A 54 -4.24 21.94 -0.92
C GLY A 54 -4.72 20.73 -1.74
N VAL A 55 -3.86 20.20 -2.63
CA VAL A 55 -4.20 19.05 -3.47
C VAL A 55 -4.21 17.75 -2.65
N ALA A 56 -3.33 17.64 -1.65
CA ALA A 56 -3.34 16.52 -0.70
C ALA A 56 -4.59 16.52 0.18
N ALA A 57 -5.04 17.70 0.65
CA ALA A 57 -6.26 17.83 1.43
C ALA A 57 -7.53 17.57 0.59
N SER A 58 -7.57 18.02 -0.67
CA SER A 58 -8.72 17.73 -1.54
C SER A 58 -8.82 16.25 -1.88
N ASN A 59 -7.69 15.59 -2.15
CA ASN A 59 -7.64 14.16 -2.43
C ASN A 59 -8.00 13.31 -1.20
N TYR A 60 -7.56 13.73 0.00
CA TYR A 60 -7.96 13.08 1.26
C TYR A 60 -9.48 13.22 1.53
N ASN A 61 -10.05 14.40 1.27
CA ASN A 61 -11.48 14.63 1.43
C ASN A 61 -12.32 13.88 0.40
N ASP A 62 -11.85 13.77 -0.84
CA ASP A 62 -12.52 12.99 -1.89
C ASP A 62 -12.51 11.49 -1.57
N ALA A 63 -11.35 10.96 -1.12
CA ALA A 63 -11.25 9.59 -0.65
C ALA A 63 -12.20 9.29 0.52
N GLN A 64 -12.30 10.20 1.49
CA GLN A 64 -13.23 10.07 2.62
C GLN A 64 -14.70 10.17 2.18
N ALA A 65 -15.03 11.06 1.25
CA ALA A 65 -16.37 11.18 0.68
C ALA A 65 -16.77 9.89 -0.06
N ARG A 66 -15.84 9.29 -0.79
CA ARG A 66 -16.04 8.04 -1.51
C ARG A 66 -16.23 6.85 -0.57
N VAL A 67 -15.44 6.76 0.51
CA VAL A 67 -15.64 5.74 1.56
C VAL A 67 -17.00 5.89 2.24
N ARG A 68 -17.43 7.11 2.56
CA ARG A 68 -18.77 7.35 3.14
C ARG A 68 -19.88 6.98 2.17
N SER A 69 -19.72 7.32 0.88
CA SER A 69 -20.68 6.96 -0.17
C SER A 69 -20.80 5.45 -0.31
N LEU A 70 -19.68 4.72 -0.36
CA LEU A 70 -19.66 3.26 -0.43
C LEU A 70 -20.29 2.62 0.80
N ASN A 71 -19.98 3.10 2.00
CA ASN A 71 -20.61 2.63 3.24
C ASN A 71 -22.11 2.89 3.27
N SER A 72 -22.56 4.04 2.74
CA SER A 72 -23.99 4.36 2.65
C SER A 72 -24.73 3.50 1.61
N ALA A 73 -24.08 3.20 0.48
CA ALA A 73 -24.61 2.32 -0.54
C ALA A 73 -24.70 0.86 -0.05
N LEU A 74 -23.69 0.41 0.71
CA LEU A 74 -23.71 -0.89 1.38
C LEU A 74 -24.83 -0.99 2.41
N ALA A 75 -24.97 0.02 3.28
CA ALA A 75 -26.06 0.06 4.26
C ALA A 75 -27.45 0.10 3.60
N ALA A 76 -27.60 0.79 2.46
CA ALA A 76 -28.84 0.81 1.68
C ALA A 76 -29.12 -0.56 1.04
N ALA A 77 -28.10 -1.24 0.51
CA ALA A 77 -28.21 -2.58 -0.04
C ALA A 77 -28.58 -3.62 1.05
N GLU A 78 -28.00 -3.53 2.24
CA GLU A 78 -28.33 -4.36 3.40
C GLU A 78 -29.77 -4.14 3.89
N ALA A 79 -30.24 -2.88 3.89
CA ALA A 79 -31.62 -2.56 4.23
C ALA A 79 -32.62 -3.13 3.20
N GLN A 80 -32.23 -3.19 1.92
CA GLN A 80 -33.04 -3.73 0.84
C GLN A 80 -33.11 -5.28 0.88
N ALA A 81 -32.08 -5.94 1.42
CA ALA A 81 -32.06 -7.39 1.63
C ALA A 81 -32.91 -7.86 2.83
N ARG A 82 -33.36 -6.96 3.72
CA ARG A 82 -34.14 -7.28 4.93
C ARG A 82 -35.67 -7.23 4.76
N GLY A 83 -36.16 -7.01 3.55
CA GLY A 83 -37.58 -6.82 3.26
C GLY A 83 -38.36 -8.07 2.84
N THR A 84 -38.41 -9.14 3.65
CA THR A 84 -39.50 -10.15 3.61
C THR A 84 -39.57 -10.93 4.93
N PRO A 85 -40.70 -10.92 5.69
CA PRO A 85 -40.81 -11.67 6.94
C PRO A 85 -41.57 -12.99 6.74
N THR A 86 -41.05 -14.13 7.25
CA THR A 86 -41.88 -15.17 7.93
C THR A 86 -41.01 -16.04 8.87
N SER A 87 -41.15 -15.76 10.16
CA SER A 87 -41.21 -16.64 11.35
C SER A 87 -40.26 -17.83 11.62
N SER A 88 -39.68 -17.75 12.82
CA SER A 88 -39.47 -18.81 13.84
C SER A 88 -38.10 -19.50 13.91
N GLY A 89 -37.38 -19.28 15.03
CA GLY A 89 -36.51 -20.30 15.64
C GLY A 89 -35.13 -19.83 16.12
N SER A 90 -35.06 -19.52 17.42
CA SER A 90 -33.93 -19.72 18.36
C SER A 90 -32.47 -19.26 18.08
N SER A 91 -31.85 -18.86 19.19
CA SER A 91 -30.41 -18.82 19.53
C SER A 91 -29.51 -17.72 18.98
N SER A 92 -28.96 -16.99 19.95
CA SER A 92 -27.67 -16.32 20.02
C SER A 92 -26.60 -16.70 18.98
N SER A 93 -26.13 -15.70 18.24
CA SER A 93 -24.71 -15.45 17.98
C SER A 93 -24.55 -14.14 17.21
N LYS A 94 -23.55 -13.34 17.59
CA LYS A 94 -23.11 -12.15 16.85
C LYS A 94 -22.57 -12.62 15.49
N THR A 95 -23.40 -12.59 14.46
CA THR A 95 -22.97 -12.92 13.10
C THR A 95 -22.51 -11.64 12.41
N SER A 96 -21.19 -11.51 12.28
CA SER A 96 -20.51 -10.64 11.32
C SER A 96 -21.17 -10.80 9.95
N ALA A 97 -21.25 -9.72 9.17
CA ALA A 97 -21.76 -9.74 7.80
C ALA A 97 -21.24 -10.98 7.04
N PRO A 98 -22.10 -11.69 6.27
CA PRO A 98 -21.66 -12.84 5.50
C PRO A 98 -20.64 -12.33 4.50
N THR A 99 -19.37 -12.53 4.81
CA THR A 99 -18.31 -12.40 3.83
C THR A 99 -18.51 -13.61 2.94
N ASP A 100 -18.72 -13.42 1.65
CA ASP A 100 -18.80 -14.52 0.69
C ASP A 100 -17.42 -15.16 0.58
N TRP A 101 -17.07 -15.97 1.58
CA TRP A 101 -15.77 -16.60 1.73
C TRP A 101 -15.45 -17.45 0.51
N ASN A 102 -16.46 -18.08 -0.07
CA ASN A 102 -16.36 -18.86 -1.28
C ASN A 102 -15.78 -18.07 -2.47
N SER A 103 -16.17 -16.80 -2.62
CA SER A 103 -15.61 -15.90 -3.65
C SER A 103 -14.15 -15.50 -3.39
N ILE A 104 -13.72 -15.47 -2.12
CA ILE A 104 -12.36 -15.12 -1.70
C ILE A 104 -11.44 -16.34 -1.80
N THR A 105 -11.98 -17.55 -1.64
CA THR A 105 -11.23 -18.81 -1.59
C THR A 105 -11.31 -19.65 -2.86
N ASN A 106 -11.88 -19.10 -3.94
CA ASN A 106 -12.11 -19.78 -5.21
C ASN A 106 -12.93 -21.07 -5.10
N GLY A 107 -13.87 -21.12 -4.16
CA GLY A 107 -14.66 -22.33 -3.95
C GLY A 107 -14.16 -23.24 -2.82
N CYS A 108 -12.96 -23.01 -2.26
CA CYS A 108 -12.37 -23.92 -1.29
C CYS A 108 -13.19 -24.03 0.01
N SER A 109 -13.85 -22.95 0.44
CA SER A 109 -14.62 -22.94 1.69
C SER A 109 -15.91 -23.76 1.61
N ASP A 110 -16.62 -23.71 0.47
CA ASP A 110 -17.90 -24.40 0.34
C ASP A 110 -17.79 -25.75 -0.39
N ASN A 111 -16.87 -25.85 -1.36
CA ASN A 111 -16.76 -27.00 -2.26
C ASN A 111 -15.29 -27.47 -2.43
N PRO A 112 -14.59 -27.82 -1.34
CA PRO A 112 -13.18 -28.20 -1.42
C PRO A 112 -12.93 -29.42 -2.33
N GLY A 113 -13.91 -30.33 -2.47
CA GLY A 113 -13.81 -31.50 -3.34
C GLY A 113 -13.65 -31.16 -4.83
N ASP A 114 -14.27 -30.08 -5.29
CA ASP A 114 -14.24 -29.68 -6.71
C ASP A 114 -13.06 -28.76 -7.03
N VAL A 115 -12.52 -28.08 -6.02
CA VAL A 115 -11.42 -27.10 -6.16
C VAL A 115 -10.06 -27.72 -5.89
N ASN A 116 -9.98 -28.67 -4.95
CA ASN A 116 -8.72 -29.32 -4.60
C ASN A 116 -8.11 -30.05 -5.80
N GLY A 117 -6.84 -29.79 -6.08
CA GLY A 117 -6.12 -30.31 -7.24
C GLY A 117 -6.37 -29.57 -8.55
N THR A 118 -7.29 -28.60 -8.59
CA THR A 118 -7.50 -27.78 -9.80
C THR A 118 -6.37 -26.79 -10.03
N ARG A 119 -6.28 -26.27 -11.25
CA ARG A 119 -5.22 -25.33 -11.65
C ARG A 119 -5.75 -23.91 -11.74
N TYR A 120 -5.00 -23.01 -11.12
CA TYR A 120 -5.06 -21.58 -11.39
C TYR A 120 -3.94 -21.20 -12.37
N THR A 121 -4.26 -20.35 -13.35
CA THR A 121 -3.27 -19.73 -14.23
C THR A 121 -3.29 -18.24 -13.96
N SER A 122 -2.16 -17.72 -13.49
CA SER A 122 -1.97 -16.27 -13.30
C SER A 122 -2.25 -15.55 -14.61
N GLN A 123 -3.04 -14.49 -14.57
CA GLN A 123 -3.27 -13.64 -15.76
C GLN A 123 -2.10 -12.67 -16.01
N SER A 124 -1.13 -12.67 -15.10
CA SER A 124 0.03 -11.80 -15.10
C SER A 124 1.31 -12.66 -15.05
N PHE A 125 2.48 -12.04 -15.23
CA PHE A 125 3.78 -12.67 -14.95
C PHE A 125 3.96 -14.09 -15.55
N ASP A 126 3.87 -14.17 -16.87
CA ASP A 126 4.17 -15.35 -17.71
C ASP A 126 3.19 -16.54 -17.60
N ASN A 127 1.93 -16.28 -17.27
CA ASN A 127 0.88 -17.31 -17.17
C ASN A 127 1.29 -18.46 -16.26
N THR A 128 1.84 -18.08 -15.11
CA THR A 128 2.35 -19.03 -14.14
C THR A 128 1.22 -19.90 -13.60
N ASN A 129 1.41 -21.22 -13.59
CA ASN A 129 0.40 -22.19 -13.20
C ASN A 129 0.60 -22.62 -11.74
N PHE A 130 -0.49 -22.69 -10.99
CA PHE A 130 -0.53 -23.19 -9.62
C PHE A 130 -1.58 -24.29 -9.49
N THR A 131 -1.32 -25.29 -8.65
CA THR A 131 -2.33 -26.27 -8.24
C THR A 131 -2.82 -25.92 -6.85
N MET A 132 -4.13 -25.75 -6.70
CA MET A 132 -4.77 -25.36 -5.45
C MET A 132 -5.06 -26.58 -4.56
N TYR A 133 -4.92 -26.40 -3.25
CA TYR A 133 -5.18 -27.39 -2.22
C TYR A 133 -5.95 -26.73 -1.08
N CYS A 134 -7.23 -27.08 -0.98
CA CYS A 134 -8.11 -26.57 0.06
C CYS A 134 -7.83 -27.27 1.40
N ASP A 135 -8.05 -26.56 2.51
CA ASP A 135 -7.77 -27.03 3.88
C ASP A 135 -6.43 -27.74 4.05
N LYS A 136 -5.39 -27.13 3.47
CA LYS A 136 -4.01 -27.60 3.54
C LYS A 136 -3.09 -26.42 3.76
N ASP A 137 -2.09 -26.64 4.59
CA ASP A 137 -1.00 -25.71 4.83
C ASP A 137 0.36 -26.37 4.57
N THR A 138 1.40 -25.54 4.52
CA THR A 138 2.79 -25.91 4.32
C THR A 138 3.59 -25.47 5.54
N HIS A 139 3.66 -26.35 6.54
CA HIS A 139 4.25 -26.03 7.84
C HIS A 139 5.78 -25.96 7.85
N SER A 140 6.46 -26.40 6.79
CA SER A 140 7.88 -26.76 6.88
C SER A 140 8.86 -25.62 6.61
N LEU A 141 8.42 -24.44 6.15
CA LEU A 141 9.33 -23.38 5.73
C LEU A 141 8.82 -21.98 6.10
N SER A 142 9.72 -21.16 6.64
CA SER A 142 9.46 -19.74 6.85
C SER A 142 9.12 -19.06 5.52
N PRO A 143 8.07 -18.22 5.48
CA PRO A 143 7.68 -17.53 4.26
C PRO A 143 8.81 -16.60 3.78
N VAL A 144 8.96 -16.46 2.46
CA VAL A 144 9.86 -15.45 1.87
C VAL A 144 9.29 -14.04 2.04
N TYR A 145 7.97 -13.94 2.10
CA TYR A 145 7.24 -12.70 2.28
C TYR A 145 5.81 -12.98 2.76
N SER A 146 5.21 -11.99 3.43
CA SER A 146 3.82 -12.00 3.85
C SER A 146 3.18 -10.69 3.41
N LEU A 147 1.96 -10.75 2.86
CA LEU A 147 1.19 -9.59 2.44
C LEU A 147 -0.31 -9.80 2.68
N PHE A 148 -1.09 -8.74 2.50
CA PHE A 148 -2.54 -8.82 2.42
C PHE A 148 -2.98 -8.93 0.95
N ALA A 149 -3.63 -10.03 0.60
CA ALA A 149 -4.21 -10.27 -0.71
C ALA A 149 -5.74 -10.14 -0.64
N ASN A 150 -6.37 -9.67 -1.72
CA ASN A 150 -7.83 -9.51 -1.74
C ASN A 150 -8.57 -10.86 -1.78
N ASN A 151 -7.93 -11.89 -2.33
CA ASN A 151 -8.45 -13.24 -2.50
C ASN A 151 -7.30 -14.22 -2.80
N PHE A 152 -7.65 -15.50 -2.91
CA PHE A 152 -6.69 -16.58 -3.12
C PHE A 152 -5.95 -16.44 -4.47
N ASP A 153 -6.64 -15.99 -5.52
CA ASP A 153 -6.02 -15.64 -6.81
C ASP A 153 -4.95 -14.56 -6.66
N GLY A 154 -5.26 -13.46 -5.99
CA GLY A 154 -4.31 -12.38 -5.72
C GLY A 154 -3.09 -12.85 -4.93
N CYS A 155 -3.27 -13.84 -4.05
CA CYS A 155 -2.16 -14.45 -3.33
C CYS A 155 -1.22 -15.23 -4.27
N MET A 156 -1.79 -16.04 -5.18
CA MET A 156 -1.01 -16.75 -6.22
C MET A 156 -0.33 -15.77 -7.19
N ASP A 157 -1.03 -14.72 -7.61
CA ASP A 157 -0.46 -13.66 -8.45
C ASP A 157 0.68 -12.91 -7.75
N ALA A 158 0.59 -12.69 -6.44
CA ALA A 158 1.68 -12.10 -5.67
C ALA A 158 2.93 -13.00 -5.67
N CYS A 159 2.77 -14.33 -5.64
CA CYS A 159 3.88 -15.28 -5.80
C CYS A 159 4.52 -15.18 -7.19
N ALA A 160 3.70 -15.08 -8.24
CA ALA A 160 4.19 -14.92 -9.61
C ALA A 160 4.92 -13.58 -9.78
N GLY A 161 4.35 -12.48 -9.27
CA GLY A 161 4.96 -11.16 -9.25
C GLY A 161 6.26 -11.12 -8.45
N TRP A 162 6.32 -11.79 -7.29
CA TRP A 162 7.56 -11.97 -6.53
C TRP A 162 8.63 -12.61 -7.41
N ASN A 163 8.31 -13.71 -8.10
CA ASN A 163 9.28 -14.39 -8.95
C ASN A 163 9.76 -13.55 -10.14
N HIS A 164 8.90 -12.67 -10.65
CA HIS A 164 9.19 -11.78 -11.75
C HIS A 164 10.14 -10.64 -11.33
N TYR A 165 9.82 -9.93 -10.23
CA TYR A 165 10.59 -8.76 -9.80
C TYR A 165 11.78 -9.09 -8.90
N ASN A 166 11.67 -10.15 -8.10
CA ASN A 166 12.73 -10.51 -7.17
C ASN A 166 13.73 -11.49 -7.81
N THR A 167 14.93 -10.96 -8.03
CA THR A 167 16.10 -11.66 -8.60
C THR A 167 17.13 -12.08 -7.54
N THR A 168 16.98 -11.63 -6.29
CA THR A 168 18.03 -11.78 -5.25
C THR A 168 17.60 -12.62 -4.05
N LYS A 169 16.33 -12.58 -3.67
CA LYS A 169 15.77 -13.46 -2.64
C LYS A 169 15.25 -14.74 -3.30
N GLY A 170 15.12 -15.81 -2.52
CA GLY A 170 14.64 -17.11 -3.02
C GLY A 170 13.31 -17.01 -3.81
N LYS A 171 13.07 -18.00 -4.67
CA LYS A 171 11.84 -18.08 -5.46
C LYS A 171 10.66 -18.49 -4.59
N CYS A 172 9.51 -17.89 -4.87
CA CYS A 172 8.23 -18.34 -4.35
C CYS A 172 7.77 -19.54 -5.19
N VAL A 173 7.54 -20.69 -4.56
CA VAL A 173 7.06 -21.91 -5.25
C VAL A 173 5.69 -22.36 -4.74
N GLY A 174 5.05 -21.54 -3.93
CA GLY A 174 3.69 -21.75 -3.48
C GLY A 174 3.27 -20.68 -2.49
N VAL A 175 2.04 -20.77 -2.04
CA VAL A 175 1.44 -19.83 -1.10
C VAL A 175 0.61 -20.56 -0.07
N SER A 176 0.48 -19.98 1.13
CA SER A 176 -0.60 -20.31 2.06
C SER A 176 -1.46 -19.07 2.24
N PHE A 177 -2.77 -19.20 2.03
CA PHE A 177 -3.76 -18.15 2.16
C PHE A 177 -4.71 -18.46 3.33
N ILE A 178 -4.95 -17.48 4.19
CA ILE A 178 -5.74 -17.60 5.40
C ILE A 178 -6.91 -16.62 5.30
N PRO A 179 -8.07 -17.07 4.77
CA PRO A 179 -9.19 -16.20 4.39
C PRO A 179 -9.69 -15.35 5.56
N SER A 180 -9.80 -15.94 6.75
CA SER A 180 -10.24 -15.22 7.94
C SER A 180 -9.37 -14.00 8.28
N TRP A 181 -8.10 -13.98 7.85
CA TRP A 181 -7.17 -12.86 8.05
C TRP A 181 -7.25 -11.78 6.97
N SER A 182 -8.03 -11.98 5.90
CA SER A 182 -8.39 -10.91 4.97
C SER A 182 -9.25 -9.83 5.64
N VAL A 183 -9.91 -10.17 6.75
CA VAL A 183 -10.51 -9.18 7.65
C VAL A 183 -9.42 -8.63 8.58
N LEU A 184 -9.01 -7.38 8.34
CA LEU A 184 -7.91 -6.73 9.08
C LEU A 184 -8.07 -6.81 10.61
N ALA A 185 -9.29 -6.66 11.14
CA ALA A 185 -9.53 -6.77 12.58
C ALA A 185 -9.17 -8.16 13.14
N THR A 186 -9.50 -9.22 12.40
CA THR A 186 -9.17 -10.61 12.75
C THR A 186 -7.66 -10.83 12.66
N ALA A 187 -7.01 -10.34 11.61
CA ALA A 187 -5.56 -10.43 11.46
C ALA A 187 -4.83 -9.74 12.61
N LEU A 188 -5.23 -8.52 12.98
CA LEU A 188 -4.63 -7.77 14.08
C LEU A 188 -4.83 -8.47 15.43
N GLN A 189 -6.02 -9.05 15.66
CA GLN A 189 -6.29 -9.82 16.88
C GLN A 189 -5.40 -11.07 16.98
N GLY A 190 -5.12 -11.71 15.85
CA GLY A 190 -4.20 -12.85 15.77
C GLY A 190 -2.72 -12.49 15.67
N GLY A 191 -2.37 -11.19 15.61
CA GLY A 191 -0.99 -10.73 15.37
C GLY A 191 -0.44 -11.13 13.99
N ALA A 192 -1.32 -11.39 13.02
CA ALA A 192 -0.94 -11.85 11.69
C ALA A 192 -0.36 -10.69 10.84
N PRO A 193 0.84 -10.84 10.27
CA PRO A 193 1.45 -9.82 9.39
C PRO A 193 0.83 -9.76 7.99
N GLY A 194 -0.12 -10.64 7.68
CA GLY A 194 -0.81 -10.75 6.39
C GLY A 194 -1.70 -11.99 6.37
N ASP A 195 -2.47 -12.14 5.31
CA ASP A 195 -3.30 -13.32 5.03
C ASP A 195 -2.69 -14.22 3.94
N CYS A 196 -1.71 -13.73 3.21
CA CYS A 196 -1.04 -14.42 2.12
C CYS A 196 0.46 -14.57 2.41
N TYR A 197 0.89 -15.82 2.53
CA TYR A 197 2.26 -16.19 2.85
C TYR A 197 2.93 -16.82 1.64
N LEU A 198 3.93 -16.15 1.08
CA LEU A 198 4.72 -16.65 -0.05
C LEU A 198 5.74 -17.67 0.45
N LYS A 199 5.72 -18.89 -0.10
CA LYS A 199 6.50 -20.02 0.40
C LYS A 199 7.73 -20.30 -0.47
N PRO A 200 8.94 -20.47 0.12
CA PRO A 200 10.14 -20.80 -0.63
C PRO A 200 10.18 -22.25 -1.10
N ALA A 201 11.10 -22.53 -2.01
CA ALA A 201 11.50 -23.89 -2.34
C ALA A 201 12.37 -24.51 -1.22
N PRO A 202 12.39 -25.85 -1.09
CA PRO A 202 11.59 -26.83 -1.81
C PRO A 202 10.17 -26.96 -1.23
N LEU A 203 9.16 -27.10 -2.08
CA LEU A 203 7.79 -27.34 -1.66
C LEU A 203 7.15 -28.38 -2.57
N SER A 204 6.40 -29.32 -1.98
CA SER A 204 5.73 -30.39 -2.70
C SER A 204 4.44 -30.79 -2.00
N THR A 205 3.61 -31.59 -2.67
CA THR A 205 2.38 -32.14 -2.09
C THR A 205 2.64 -33.01 -0.86
N ALA A 206 3.81 -33.65 -0.77
CA ALA A 206 4.20 -34.44 0.39
C ALA A 206 4.44 -33.60 1.65
N ASN A 207 4.58 -32.28 1.50
CA ASN A 207 4.76 -31.33 2.61
C ASN A 207 3.44 -30.66 3.04
N LEU A 208 2.31 -31.04 2.43
CA LEU A 208 1.01 -30.53 2.81
C LEU A 208 0.53 -31.21 4.09
N THR A 209 0.11 -30.41 5.04
CA THR A 209 -0.46 -30.86 6.32
C THR A 209 -1.80 -30.21 6.55
N ASP A 210 -2.57 -30.76 7.47
CA ASP A 210 -3.77 -30.08 7.93
C ASP A 210 -3.39 -28.77 8.64
N PRO A 211 -4.19 -27.71 8.49
CA PRO A 211 -3.90 -26.43 9.12
C PRO A 211 -3.93 -26.53 10.65
N ASN A 212 -2.91 -25.97 11.30
CA ASN A 212 -2.84 -25.89 12.77
C ASN A 212 -3.02 -24.44 13.26
N ILE A 213 -4.11 -23.81 12.84
CA ILE A 213 -4.43 -22.40 13.20
C ILE A 213 -5.64 -22.28 14.14
N GLY A 214 -5.93 -23.32 14.93
CA GLY A 214 -6.99 -23.27 15.95
C GLY A 214 -8.42 -23.30 15.39
N GLY A 215 -8.63 -23.99 14.26
CA GLY A 215 -9.95 -24.16 13.65
C GLY A 215 -10.27 -23.22 12.49
N GLY A 216 -9.32 -22.38 12.07
CA GLY A 216 -9.42 -21.62 10.82
C GLY A 216 -9.01 -22.44 9.59
N GLU A 217 -9.56 -22.07 8.44
CA GLU A 217 -9.19 -22.63 7.14
C GLU A 217 -7.88 -22.01 6.62
N VAL A 218 -7.06 -22.83 5.95
CA VAL A 218 -5.88 -22.40 5.21
C VAL A 218 -5.89 -23.10 3.87
N HIS A 219 -5.64 -22.34 2.81
CA HIS A 219 -5.59 -22.88 1.45
C HIS A 219 -4.21 -22.68 0.88
N THR A 220 -3.64 -23.75 0.34
CA THR A 220 -2.31 -23.72 -0.25
C THR A 220 -2.41 -23.80 -1.75
N ALA A 221 -1.58 -23.07 -2.48
CA ALA A 221 -1.36 -23.36 -3.89
C ALA A 221 0.12 -23.60 -4.16
N LEU A 222 0.43 -24.63 -4.95
CA LEU A 222 1.79 -25.01 -5.30
C LEU A 222 2.07 -24.68 -6.76
N LEU A 223 3.23 -24.06 -7.02
CA LEU A 223 3.68 -23.77 -8.37
C LEU A 223 3.84 -25.07 -9.16
N VAL A 224 3.23 -25.14 -10.34
CA VAL A 224 3.42 -26.26 -11.26
C VAL A 224 4.78 -26.09 -11.92
N SER A 225 5.74 -26.94 -11.58
CA SER A 225 7.03 -26.99 -12.28
C SER A 225 6.81 -27.26 -13.76
N LYS A 226 7.42 -26.45 -14.64
CA LYS A 226 7.48 -26.77 -16.07
C LYS A 226 8.35 -28.03 -16.21
N SER A 227 7.76 -29.13 -16.66
CA SER A 227 8.53 -30.29 -17.14
C SER A 227 9.49 -29.77 -18.20
N LYS A 228 10.79 -29.92 -17.94
CA LYS A 228 11.85 -29.48 -18.81
C LYS A 228 12.01 -30.44 -19.99
#